data_AF-A0A352JWF6-F1
#
_entry.id   AF-A0A352JWF6-F1
#
_cell.length_a   1.000
_cell.length_b   1.000
_cell.length_c   1.000
_cell.angle_alpha   90.00
_cell.angle_beta   90.00
_cell.angle_gamma   90.00
#
_symmetry.space_group_name_H-M   'P 1'
#
loop_
_entity.id
_entity.type
_entity.pdbx_description
1 polymer ?
#
loop_
_entity_poly.entity_id
_entity_poly.type
_entity_poly.pdbx_seq_one_letter_code
_entity_poly.pdbx_strand_id
1 'polypeptide(L)'
;ELNMADYFRNNNMSFTPVGYETSSQTREGFEGGACDVLTSDKSQLAALSTEMKVGPAGVTILPETISKEPLGPVVRQGDDQWMDIVSMTLYALINAEELGITSGNIDNLKANPSNPNVARLVGTEGNMGEL
;
A
#
# COMPACT_ATOMS: atom_id res chain seq x y z
N GLU A 1 16.11 -0.96 11.39
CA GLU A 1 15.37 -1.67 10.32
C GLU A 1 16.11 -3.01 10.09
N LEU A 2 15.39 -4.14 10.04
CA LEU A 2 15.99 -5.48 10.02
C LEU A 2 16.33 -5.97 8.60
N ASN A 3 15.52 -5.63 7.60
CA ASN A 3 15.70 -6.14 6.24
C ASN A 3 16.94 -5.56 5.55
N MET A 4 17.26 -4.28 5.76
CA MET A 4 18.51 -3.63 5.37
C MET A 4 19.71 -4.32 6.04
N ALA A 5 19.63 -4.58 7.34
CA ALA A 5 20.72 -5.23 8.06
C ALA A 5 21.01 -6.64 7.49
N ASP A 6 19.96 -7.41 7.20
CA ASP A 6 20.09 -8.73 6.58
C ASP A 6 20.54 -8.66 5.12
N TYR A 7 20.05 -7.70 4.35
CA TYR A 7 20.50 -7.48 2.97
C TYR A 7 21.99 -7.17 2.90
N PHE A 8 22.48 -6.24 3.72
CA PHE A 8 23.91 -5.88 3.73
C PHE A 8 24.77 -7.05 4.22
N ARG A 9 24.33 -7.78 5.25
CA ARG A 9 25.03 -8.98 5.74
C ARG A 9 25.15 -10.05 4.64
N ASN A 10 24.04 -10.36 3.97
CA ASN A 10 24.00 -11.40 2.94
C ASN A 10 24.82 -11.05 1.69
N ASN A 11 25.05 -9.76 1.45
CA ASN A 11 25.84 -9.25 0.32
C ASN A 11 27.27 -8.85 0.69
N ASN A 12 27.73 -9.13 1.92
CA ASN A 12 29.05 -8.73 2.43
C ASN A 12 29.33 -7.24 2.28
N MET A 13 28.32 -6.41 2.52
CA MET A 13 28.40 -4.95 2.45
C MET A 13 28.45 -4.34 3.85
N SER A 14 29.15 -3.21 3.98
CA SER A 14 29.20 -2.39 5.20
C SER A 14 28.19 -1.26 5.11
N PHE A 15 27.56 -0.91 6.23
CA PHE A 15 26.73 0.30 6.37
C PHE A 15 26.83 0.86 7.78
N THR A 16 26.51 2.15 7.91
CA THR A 16 26.31 2.81 9.19
C THR A 16 24.84 3.22 9.28
N PRO A 17 24.04 2.63 10.20
CA PRO A 17 22.64 3.01 10.32
C PRO A 17 22.49 4.42 10.89
N VAL A 18 21.61 5.21 10.29
CA VAL A 18 21.13 6.48 10.83
C VAL A 18 19.62 6.34 10.99
N GLY A 19 19.15 6.33 12.24
CA GLY A 19 17.75 6.11 12.58
C GLY A 19 17.01 7.42 12.85
N TYR A 20 15.78 7.52 12.36
CA TYR A 20 14.83 8.58 12.67
C TYR A 20 13.47 7.99 13.02
N GLU A 21 12.68 8.73 13.78
CA GLU A 21 11.37 8.28 14.27
C GLU A 21 10.24 8.48 13.25
N THR A 22 10.41 9.44 12.32
CA THR A 22 9.34 9.84 11.39
C THR A 22 9.85 9.95 9.96
N SER A 23 8.97 9.72 8.98
CA SER A 23 9.30 9.84 7.55
C SER A 23 9.79 11.25 7.18
N SER A 24 9.27 12.31 7.82
CA SER A 24 9.74 13.69 7.60
C SER A 24 11.19 13.87 8.05
N GLN A 25 11.53 13.37 9.24
CA GLN A 25 12.91 13.43 9.73
C GLN A 25 13.86 12.61 8.86
N THR A 26 13.44 11.43 8.40
CA THR A 26 14.23 10.60 7.48
C THR A 26 14.52 11.33 6.17
N ARG A 27 13.50 11.97 5.57
CA ARG A 27 13.66 12.78 4.36
C ARG A 27 14.60 13.96 4.58
N GLU A 28 14.37 14.73 5.65
CA GLU A 28 15.18 15.91 5.99
C GLU A 28 16.64 15.56 6.29
N GLY A 29 16.90 14.42 6.95
CA GLY A 29 18.25 13.92 7.20
C GLY A 29 18.97 13.55 5.91
N PHE A 30 18.30 12.84 4.99
CA PHE A 30 18.83 12.52 3.68
C PHE A 30 19.10 13.78 2.84
N GLU A 31 18.14 14.70 2.73
CA GLU A 31 18.30 15.96 1.99
C GLU A 31 19.36 16.88 2.61
N GLY A 32 19.53 16.82 3.93
CA GLY A 32 20.55 17.56 4.68
C GLY A 32 21.96 16.96 4.56
N GLY A 33 22.12 15.82 3.87
CA GLY A 33 23.40 15.14 3.68
C GLY A 33 23.87 14.33 4.89
N ALA A 34 22.98 14.00 5.82
CA ALA A 34 23.32 13.13 6.96
C ALA A 34 23.45 11.65 6.55
N CYS A 35 22.86 11.27 5.40
CA CYS A 35 22.85 9.90 4.88
C CYS A 35 23.14 9.90 3.38
N ASP A 36 23.91 8.91 2.91
CA ASP A 36 24.15 8.69 1.47
C ASP A 36 22.96 8.01 0.78
N VAL A 37 22.19 7.22 1.54
CA VAL A 37 21.07 6.41 1.06
C VAL A 37 19.92 6.45 2.07
N LEU A 38 18.70 6.47 1.56
CA LEU A 38 17.46 6.34 2.34
C LEU A 38 16.77 5.02 1.94
N THR A 39 16.40 4.20 2.91
CA THR A 39 15.64 2.96 2.68
C THR A 39 14.24 3.04 3.31
N SER A 40 13.24 2.56 2.57
CA SER A 40 11.85 2.33 3.02
C SER A 40 11.09 1.52 1.96
N ASP A 41 9.79 1.31 2.14
CA ASP A 41 8.89 0.81 1.10
C ASP A 41 8.98 1.66 -0.17
N LYS A 42 9.04 1.04 -1.35
CA LYS A 42 9.16 1.77 -2.63
C LYS A 42 8.04 2.78 -2.85
N SER A 43 6.82 2.49 -2.39
CA SER A 43 5.69 3.43 -2.42
C SER A 43 5.94 4.65 -1.54
N GLN A 44 6.48 4.47 -0.34
CA GLN A 44 6.86 5.57 0.54
C GLN A 44 8.06 6.34 -0.02
N LEU A 45 9.06 5.67 -0.61
CA LEU A 45 10.17 6.35 -1.29
C LEU A 45 9.66 7.23 -2.43
N ALA A 46 8.70 6.75 -3.22
CA ALA A 46 8.06 7.54 -4.27
C ALA A 46 7.36 8.78 -3.67
N ALA A 47 6.58 8.62 -2.60
CA ALA A 47 5.94 9.75 -1.92
C ALA A 47 6.96 10.77 -1.38
N LEU A 48 7.97 10.32 -0.63
CA LEU A 48 9.02 11.16 -0.07
C LEU A 48 9.76 11.95 -1.15
N SER A 49 10.02 11.33 -2.31
CA SER A 49 10.70 11.99 -3.43
C SER A 49 9.93 13.21 -3.96
N THR A 50 8.60 13.23 -3.84
CA THR A 50 7.77 14.39 -4.24
C THR A 50 7.83 15.55 -3.25
N GLU A 51 8.24 15.28 -2.01
CA GLU A 51 8.36 16.26 -0.94
C GLU A 51 9.77 16.86 -0.83
N MET A 52 10.75 16.24 -1.50
CA MET A 52 12.13 16.72 -1.54
C MET A 52 12.26 17.98 -2.40
N LYS A 53 13.15 18.90 -2.00
CA LYS A 53 13.43 20.16 -2.72
C LYS A 53 13.94 19.94 -4.14
N VAL A 54 14.70 18.87 -4.35
CA VAL A 54 15.21 18.47 -5.68
C VAL A 54 14.14 17.80 -6.55
N GLY A 55 12.99 17.45 -5.96
CA GLY A 55 11.90 16.74 -6.60
C GLY A 55 12.23 15.29 -6.99
N PRO A 56 11.26 14.56 -7.56
CA PRO A 56 11.42 13.13 -7.86
C PRO A 56 12.45 12.85 -8.94
N ALA A 57 12.73 13.82 -9.83
CA ALA A 57 13.76 13.69 -10.87
C ALA A 57 15.19 13.90 -10.31
N GLY A 58 15.33 14.49 -9.12
CA GLY A 58 16.61 14.76 -8.47
C GLY A 58 17.13 13.59 -7.62
N VAL A 59 16.37 12.51 -7.50
CA VAL A 59 16.73 11.30 -6.75
C VAL A 59 16.44 10.06 -7.57
N THR A 60 17.12 8.96 -7.27
CA THR A 60 16.91 7.68 -7.95
C THR A 60 16.52 6.62 -6.93
N ILE A 61 15.34 6.02 -7.11
CA ILE A 61 14.98 4.79 -6.41
C ILE A 61 15.71 3.64 -7.11
N LEU A 62 16.59 2.96 -6.37
CA LEU A 62 17.37 1.84 -6.90
C LEU A 62 16.46 0.66 -7.29
N PRO A 63 16.87 -0.15 -8.29
CA PRO A 63 16.03 -1.23 -8.82
C PRO A 63 15.80 -2.36 -7.82
N GLU A 64 16.71 -2.56 -6.86
CA GLU A 64 16.64 -3.65 -5.89
C GLU A 64 15.38 -3.56 -5.02
N THR A 65 14.73 -4.71 -4.81
CA THR A 65 13.70 -4.90 -3.78
C THR A 65 14.27 -5.91 -2.78
N ILE A 66 14.50 -5.48 -1.54
CA ILE A 66 15.25 -6.27 -0.56
C ILE A 66 14.36 -7.07 0.41
N SER A 67 13.06 -6.79 0.44
CA SER A 67 12.08 -7.48 1.31
C SER A 67 10.69 -7.58 0.65
N LYS A 68 9.81 -8.37 1.29
CA LYS A 68 8.38 -8.47 0.93
C LYS A 68 7.56 -7.80 2.03
N GLU A 69 6.93 -6.68 1.71
CA GLU A 69 6.13 -5.87 2.65
C GLU A 69 4.66 -5.79 2.18
N PRO A 70 3.87 -6.86 2.34
CA PRO A 70 2.46 -6.85 1.94
C PRO A 70 1.64 -6.01 2.91
N LEU A 71 1.38 -4.75 2.54
CA LEU A 71 0.55 -3.84 3.32
C LEU A 71 -0.91 -4.25 3.23
N GLY A 72 -1.45 -4.76 4.34
CA GLY A 72 -2.85 -5.14 4.48
C GLY A 72 -3.52 -4.43 5.66
N PRO A 73 -4.87 -4.40 5.70
CA PRO A 73 -5.58 -3.93 6.88
C PRO A 73 -5.21 -4.75 8.11
N VAL A 74 -5.05 -4.08 9.25
CA VAL A 74 -4.79 -4.72 10.54
C VAL A 74 -5.87 -4.27 11.51
N VAL A 75 -6.49 -5.25 12.17
CA VAL A 75 -7.51 -5.03 13.20
C VAL A 75 -7.10 -5.74 14.49
N ARG A 76 -7.74 -5.38 15.61
CA ARG A 76 -7.56 -6.10 16.88
C ARG A 76 -8.10 -7.53 16.75
N GLN A 77 -7.44 -8.48 17.39
CA GLN A 77 -7.92 -9.85 17.49
C GLN A 77 -9.17 -9.94 18.38
N GLY A 78 -10.03 -10.94 18.12
CA GLY A 78 -11.23 -11.22 18.91
C GLY A 78 -12.45 -10.36 18.56
N ASP A 79 -12.38 -9.60 17.48
CA ASP A 79 -13.50 -8.81 16.93
C ASP A 79 -13.80 -9.29 15.49
N ASP A 80 -14.45 -10.45 15.39
CA ASP A 80 -14.63 -11.16 14.12
C ASP A 80 -15.54 -10.37 13.17
N GLN A 81 -16.60 -9.74 13.69
CA GLN A 81 -17.49 -8.91 12.89
C GLN A 81 -16.72 -7.72 12.27
N TRP A 82 -15.82 -7.10 13.04
CA TRP A 82 -15.00 -6.02 12.50
C TRP A 82 -13.98 -6.50 11.48
N MET A 83 -13.38 -7.68 11.71
CA MET A 83 -12.51 -8.34 10.73
C MET A 83 -13.25 -8.61 9.42
N ASP A 84 -14.49 -9.10 9.48
CA ASP A 84 -15.32 -9.38 8.32
C ASP A 84 -15.62 -8.11 7.53
N ILE A 85 -16.03 -7.03 8.20
CA ILE A 85 -16.30 -5.73 7.55
C ILE A 85 -15.06 -5.21 6.80
N VAL A 86 -13.90 -5.22 7.46
CA VAL A 86 -12.65 -4.72 6.87
C VAL A 86 -12.20 -5.59 5.70
N SER A 87 -12.27 -6.91 5.85
CA SER A 87 -11.87 -7.86 4.81
C SER A 87 -12.80 -7.82 3.60
N MET A 88 -14.12 -7.81 3.83
CA MET A 88 -15.12 -7.74 2.76
C MET A 88 -15.05 -6.40 2.01
N THR A 89 -14.70 -5.30 2.69
CA THR A 89 -14.44 -4.02 2.01
C THR A 89 -13.30 -4.15 1.01
N LEU A 90 -12.17 -4.75 1.40
CA LEU A 90 -11.05 -4.97 0.48
C LEU A 90 -11.43 -5.86 -0.70
N TYR A 91 -12.12 -6.99 -0.44
CA TYR A 91 -12.55 -7.89 -1.50
C TYR A 91 -13.55 -7.24 -2.44
N ALA A 92 -14.47 -6.41 -1.94
CA ALA A 92 -15.42 -5.67 -2.76
C ALA A 92 -14.70 -4.70 -3.71
N LEU A 93 -13.66 -3.99 -3.25
CA LEU A 93 -12.88 -3.08 -4.10
C LEU A 93 -12.15 -3.85 -5.23
N ILE A 94 -11.51 -4.97 -4.90
CA ILE A 94 -10.81 -5.82 -5.88
C ILE A 94 -11.79 -6.35 -6.93
N ASN A 95 -12.93 -6.91 -6.51
CA ASN A 95 -13.92 -7.46 -7.43
C ASN A 95 -14.60 -6.36 -8.26
N ALA A 96 -14.81 -5.17 -7.69
CA ALA A 96 -15.37 -4.04 -8.42
C ALA A 96 -14.45 -3.63 -9.58
N GLU A 97 -13.14 -3.54 -9.34
CA GLU A 97 -12.15 -3.26 -10.39
C GLU A 97 -12.15 -4.36 -11.47
N GLU A 98 -12.12 -5.64 -11.08
CA GLU A 98 -12.15 -6.78 -12.02
C GLU A 98 -13.40 -6.78 -12.91
N LEU A 99 -14.56 -6.40 -12.35
CA LEU A 99 -15.84 -6.34 -13.05
C LEU A 99 -16.08 -5.01 -13.79
N GLY A 100 -15.13 -4.07 -13.77
CA GLY A 100 -15.26 -2.76 -14.41
C GLY A 100 -16.29 -1.84 -13.76
N ILE A 101 -16.58 -2.06 -12.48
CA ILE A 101 -17.45 -1.20 -11.67
C ILE A 101 -16.64 -0.01 -11.19
N THR A 102 -17.17 1.18 -11.40
CA THR A 102 -16.53 2.45 -11.04
C THR A 102 -17.53 3.36 -10.32
N SER A 103 -17.03 4.38 -9.66
CA SER A 103 -17.89 5.43 -9.08
C SER A 103 -18.78 6.12 -10.13
N GLY A 104 -18.38 6.12 -11.41
CA GLY A 104 -19.13 6.74 -12.50
C GLY A 104 -20.25 5.88 -13.09
N ASN A 105 -20.27 4.56 -12.85
CA ASN A 105 -21.25 3.65 -13.47
C ASN A 105 -22.08 2.82 -12.47
N ILE A 106 -21.74 2.85 -11.17
CA ILE A 106 -22.37 2.00 -10.16
C ILE A 106 -23.91 2.14 -10.10
N ASP A 107 -24.44 3.36 -10.19
CA ASP A 107 -25.90 3.58 -10.09
C ASP A 107 -26.63 3.00 -11.30
N ASN A 108 -26.04 3.06 -12.50
CA ASN A 108 -26.59 2.40 -13.68
C ASN A 108 -26.52 0.88 -13.53
N LEU A 109 -25.40 0.34 -13.05
CA LEU A 109 -25.24 -1.10 -12.86
C LEU A 109 -26.16 -1.66 -11.76
N LYS A 110 -26.58 -0.85 -10.78
CA LYS A 110 -27.64 -1.21 -9.84
C LYS A 110 -29.01 -1.32 -10.51
N ALA A 111 -29.34 -0.39 -11.40
CA ALA A 111 -30.61 -0.41 -12.11
C ALA A 111 -30.64 -1.50 -13.20
N ASN A 112 -29.53 -1.72 -13.90
CA ASN A 112 -29.38 -2.62 -15.04
C ASN A 112 -28.05 -3.37 -14.96
N PRO A 113 -27.93 -4.42 -14.13
CA PRO A 113 -26.71 -5.21 -14.03
C PRO A 113 -26.35 -5.86 -15.38
N SER A 114 -25.08 -5.84 -15.74
CA SER A 114 -24.60 -6.40 -17.02
C SER A 114 -24.53 -7.93 -17.01
N ASN A 115 -24.37 -8.55 -15.83
CA ASN A 115 -24.35 -10.00 -15.62
C ASN A 115 -24.61 -10.34 -14.13
N PRO A 116 -24.79 -11.63 -13.78
CA PRO A 116 -25.08 -12.04 -12.39
C PRO A 116 -23.98 -11.74 -11.37
N ASN A 117 -22.71 -11.71 -11.77
CA ASN A 117 -21.62 -11.36 -10.84
C ASN A 117 -21.70 -9.89 -10.43
N VAL A 118 -21.99 -9.01 -11.40
CA VAL A 118 -22.26 -7.60 -11.13
C VAL A 118 -23.51 -7.46 -10.27
N ALA A 119 -24.60 -8.16 -10.59
CA ALA A 119 -25.85 -8.08 -9.83
C ALA A 119 -25.65 -8.44 -8.34
N ARG A 120 -24.90 -9.51 -8.05
CA ARG A 120 -24.58 -9.91 -6.67
C ARG A 120 -23.71 -8.88 -5.96
N LEU A 121 -22.65 -8.40 -6.61
CA LEU A 121 -21.72 -7.45 -5.98
C LEU A 121 -22.38 -6.10 -5.69
N VAL A 122 -23.29 -5.63 -6.55
CA VAL A 122 -24.00 -4.34 -6.34
C VAL A 122 -25.26 -4.47 -5.48
N GLY A 123 -25.57 -5.68 -4.98
CA GLY A 123 -26.66 -5.94 -4.05
C GLY A 123 -28.05 -5.95 -4.68
N THR A 124 -28.17 -6.28 -5.96
CA THR A 124 -29.46 -6.39 -6.67
C THR A 124 -29.91 -7.83 -6.87
N GLU A 125 -29.06 -8.80 -6.53
CA GLU A 125 -29.35 -10.24 -6.50
C GLU A 125 -28.71 -10.90 -5.27
N GLY A 126 -29.46 -11.75 -4.55
CA GLY A 126 -28.97 -12.49 -3.39
C GLY A 126 -28.83 -11.65 -2.11
N ASN A 127 -28.20 -12.25 -1.09
CA ASN A 127 -28.08 -11.69 0.26
C ASN A 127 -26.61 -11.41 0.63
N MET A 128 -25.79 -11.04 -0.35
CA MET A 128 -24.35 -10.82 -0.15
C MET A 128 -24.13 -9.68 0.85
N GLY A 129 -23.53 -9.97 2.01
CA GLY A 129 -23.25 -8.99 3.06
C GLY A 129 -24.30 -8.86 4.17
N GLU A 130 -25.35 -9.69 4.19
CA GLU A 130 -26.16 -9.86 5.40
C GLU A 130 -25.32 -10.53 6.51
N LEU A 131 -25.29 -9.91 7.70
CA LEU A 131 -24.64 -10.41 8.92
C LEU A 131 -25.67 -11.01 9.88
#